data_AF-A0AAV1ZUB7-F1
#
_entry.id   AF-A0AAV1ZUB7-F1
#
_cell.length_a   1.000
_cell.length_b   1.000
_cell.length_c   1.000
_cell.angle_alpha   90.00
_cell.angle_beta   90.00
_cell.angle_gamma   90.00
#
_symmetry.space_group_name_H-M   'P 1'
#
loop_
_entity.id
_entity.type
_entity.pdbx_description
1 polymer ?
#
loop_
_entity_poly.entity_id
_entity_poly.type
_entity_poly.pdbx_seq_one_letter_code
_entity_poly.pdbx_strand_id
1 'polypeptide(L)'
;MYGGKGHRFPCSALSTGSCITIIRKYLGLAAYVSIIIGTAFLVCCAFWLPDIRLWCKLGELEQKGQSMDSFLLMRQEERAAYDRLMRYILHPQAHCLTMEVLGGKRGRNKKFDGDKAICLEPGPGLSEDCIVYSFGIANEWSFDESIHEMFGCKVFSFDPSMGMEDHRHGDGIMFFNMGIGEFDGKITVTGQTWNMRTFDSILKQLGHWNRTIDVLKLDIEGAEYVVLEDILGKGLLNHVNHLCMEIHLPDNPYWTRVLRLLRRIEEEAGLRHFSTRNNTQMPPMRVPGFYARYEQHFFEMAWYRH
;
A
#
# COMPACT_ATOMS: atom_id res chain seq x y z
N MET A 1 -7.46 -28.81 -7.38
CA MET A 1 -6.40 -29.51 -8.12
C MET A 1 -6.31 -28.91 -9.52
N TYR A 2 -5.21 -28.27 -9.88
CA TYR A 2 -4.70 -28.17 -11.25
C TYR A 2 -3.21 -27.84 -11.15
N GLY A 3 -2.37 -28.74 -11.68
CA GLY A 3 -0.91 -28.68 -11.59
C GLY A 3 -0.31 -27.67 -12.58
N GLY A 4 0.57 -26.82 -12.07
CA GLY A 4 1.40 -25.94 -12.89
C GLY A 4 2.73 -26.61 -13.23
N LYS A 5 2.91 -27.00 -14.49
CA LYS A 5 4.17 -27.47 -15.07
C LYS A 5 5.21 -26.35 -15.00
N GLY A 6 6.39 -26.66 -14.43
CA GLY A 6 7.53 -25.76 -14.47
C GLY A 6 8.06 -25.61 -15.90
N HIS A 7 7.98 -24.40 -16.45
CA HIS A 7 8.69 -24.05 -17.68
C HIS A 7 10.17 -23.77 -17.35
N ARG A 8 11.04 -24.75 -17.62
CA ARG A 8 12.48 -24.50 -17.86
C ARG A 8 12.61 -23.96 -19.29
N PHE A 9 12.99 -22.69 -19.44
CA PHE A 9 13.46 -22.16 -20.71
C PHE A 9 14.93 -22.52 -20.91
N PRO A 10 15.34 -23.15 -22.02
CA PRO A 10 16.75 -23.32 -22.34
C PRO A 10 17.30 -22.01 -22.93
N CYS A 11 18.24 -21.36 -22.23
CA CYS A 11 19.05 -20.28 -22.80
C CYS A 11 20.08 -20.97 -23.74
N SER A 12 19.65 -21.35 -24.95
CA SER A 12 20.50 -21.94 -25.98
C SER A 12 20.77 -20.93 -27.10
N ALA A 13 22.06 -20.73 -27.38
CA ALA A 13 22.65 -20.00 -28.50
C ALA A 13 22.74 -18.47 -28.40
N LEU A 14 23.56 -17.98 -27.46
CA LEU A 14 24.35 -16.77 -27.71
C LEU A 14 25.66 -17.21 -28.40
N SER A 15 25.91 -16.77 -29.62
CA SER A 15 27.17 -17.05 -30.31
C SER A 15 28.31 -16.38 -29.56
N THR A 16 29.41 -17.12 -29.40
CA THR A 16 30.60 -16.70 -28.64
C THR A 16 31.18 -15.35 -29.09
N GLY A 17 30.91 -14.92 -30.33
CA GLY A 17 31.36 -13.63 -30.88
C GLY A 17 30.66 -12.38 -30.31
N SER A 18 29.38 -12.46 -29.94
CA SER A 18 28.66 -11.28 -29.40
C SER A 18 29.06 -10.96 -27.95
N CYS A 19 29.29 -11.99 -27.12
CA CYS A 19 29.78 -11.78 -25.76
C CYS A 19 31.17 -11.12 -25.72
N ILE A 20 32.06 -11.49 -26.64
CA ILE A 20 33.45 -10.96 -26.70
C ILE A 20 33.47 -9.47 -27.04
N THR A 21 32.56 -9.01 -27.91
CA THR A 21 32.51 -7.61 -28.34
C THR A 21 31.97 -6.70 -27.24
N ILE A 22 31.02 -7.18 -26.43
CA ILE A 22 30.41 -6.45 -25.32
C ILE A 22 31.38 -6.31 -24.13
N ILE A 23 32.12 -7.37 -23.81
CA ILE A 23 33.14 -7.35 -22.73
C ILE A 23 34.23 -6.30 -23.02
N ARG A 24 34.67 -6.19 -24.28
CA ARG A 24 35.64 -5.16 -24.71
C ARG A 24 35.13 -3.73 -24.57
N LYS A 25 33.83 -3.50 -24.66
CA LYS A 25 33.23 -2.15 -24.69
C LYS A 25 32.94 -1.58 -23.29
N TYR A 26 32.64 -2.42 -22.30
CA TYR A 26 32.12 -1.95 -21.00
C TYR A 26 33.00 -2.27 -19.78
N LEU A 27 33.95 -3.20 -19.85
CA LEU A 27 34.80 -3.58 -18.70
C LEU A 27 36.26 -3.08 -18.78
N GLY A 28 36.64 -2.43 -19.89
CA GLY A 28 38.01 -1.96 -20.12
C GLY A 28 39.03 -3.10 -20.34
N LEU A 29 40.17 -2.79 -20.96
CA LEU A 29 41.18 -3.79 -21.36
C LEU A 29 41.70 -4.66 -20.20
N ALA A 30 41.73 -4.12 -18.98
CA ALA A 30 42.28 -4.79 -17.80
C ALA A 30 41.46 -6.02 -17.38
N ALA A 31 40.13 -5.98 -17.49
CA ALA A 31 39.27 -7.12 -17.18
C ALA A 31 39.40 -8.27 -18.19
N TYR A 32 39.76 -7.95 -19.43
CA TYR A 32 39.92 -8.92 -20.52
C TYR A 32 41.19 -9.77 -20.38
N VAL A 33 42.29 -9.19 -19.89
CA VAL A 33 43.56 -9.90 -19.69
C VAL A 33 43.46 -10.90 -18.52
N SER A 34 42.71 -10.58 -17.48
CA SER A 34 42.54 -11.44 -16.30
C SER A 34 41.70 -12.70 -16.55
N ILE A 35 40.87 -12.73 -17.59
CA ILE A 35 40.04 -13.90 -17.94
C ILE A 35 40.86 -15.01 -18.62
N ILE A 36 42.00 -14.67 -19.24
CA ILE A 36 42.82 -15.62 -20.00
C ILE A 36 43.80 -16.42 -19.11
N ILE A 37 44.11 -15.97 -17.89
CA ILE A 37 45.24 -16.52 -17.09
C ILE A 37 44.85 -17.53 -15.99
N GLY A 38 43.58 -17.95 -15.91
CA GLY A 38 43.22 -19.18 -15.18
C GLY A 38 42.70 -18.99 -13.76
N THR A 39 41.54 -19.64 -13.56
CA THR A 39 40.86 -20.20 -12.37
C THR A 39 40.91 -19.53 -10.98
N ALA A 40 41.88 -18.68 -10.62
CA ALA A 40 41.93 -18.12 -9.26
C ALA A 40 41.14 -16.80 -9.08
N PHE A 41 40.84 -16.06 -10.17
CA PHE A 41 40.11 -14.78 -10.07
C PHE A 41 38.60 -14.87 -10.36
N LEU A 42 38.12 -16.02 -10.86
CA LEU A 42 36.69 -16.24 -11.13
C LEU A 42 35.81 -16.15 -9.87
N VAL A 43 36.40 -16.35 -8.69
CA VAL A 43 35.69 -16.21 -7.40
C VAL A 43 35.45 -14.73 -7.05
N CYS A 44 36.32 -13.80 -7.46
CA CYS A 44 36.15 -12.38 -7.16
C CYS A 44 35.19 -11.67 -8.13
N CYS A 45 35.13 -12.08 -9.41
CA CYS A 45 34.18 -11.48 -10.35
C CYS A 45 32.73 -11.94 -10.15
N ALA A 46 32.50 -13.11 -9.54
CA ALA A 46 31.15 -13.58 -9.20
C ALA A 46 30.44 -12.68 -8.16
N PHE A 47 31.19 -11.87 -7.41
CA PHE A 47 30.64 -10.88 -6.47
C PHE A 47 30.26 -9.54 -7.11
N TRP A 48 30.66 -9.28 -8.36
CA TRP A 48 30.43 -8.02 -9.08
C TRP A 48 29.70 -8.16 -10.42
N LEU A 49 29.39 -9.40 -10.85
CA LEU A 49 28.59 -9.63 -12.05
C LEU A 49 27.10 -9.56 -11.70
N PRO A 50 26.33 -8.63 -12.30
CA PRO A 50 24.88 -8.76 -12.26
C PRO A 50 24.50 -10.06 -13.00
N ASP A 51 23.86 -10.94 -12.23
CA ASP A 51 23.28 -12.26 -12.52
C ASP A 51 23.06 -12.62 -14.01
N ILE A 52 23.42 -13.84 -14.43
CA ILE A 52 23.19 -14.43 -15.77
C ILE A 52 21.74 -14.27 -16.26
N ARG A 53 20.78 -14.17 -15.34
CA ARG A 53 19.36 -13.88 -15.66
C ARG A 53 19.11 -12.47 -16.17
N LEU A 54 19.90 -11.49 -15.73
CA LEU A 54 19.90 -10.16 -16.32
C LEU A 54 20.29 -10.28 -17.80
N TRP A 55 21.36 -11.04 -18.10
CA TRP A 55 21.90 -11.28 -19.43
C TRP A 55 20.94 -11.99 -20.39
N CYS A 56 20.19 -13.03 -19.97
CA CYS A 56 19.16 -13.62 -20.83
C CYS A 56 18.00 -12.62 -21.11
N LYS A 57 17.72 -11.67 -20.19
CA LYS A 57 16.76 -10.57 -20.43
C LYS A 57 17.33 -9.46 -21.34
N LEU A 58 18.65 -9.32 -21.41
CA LEU A 58 19.33 -8.40 -22.35
C LEU A 58 19.13 -8.82 -23.80
N GLY A 59 19.13 -10.13 -24.08
CA GLY A 59 18.88 -10.67 -25.43
C GLY A 59 17.45 -10.40 -25.93
N GLU A 60 16.47 -10.29 -25.02
CA GLU A 60 15.08 -9.95 -25.37
C GLU A 60 14.86 -8.44 -25.57
N LEU A 61 15.64 -7.58 -24.90
CA LEU A 61 15.53 -6.12 -24.99
C LEU A 61 16.15 -5.57 -26.29
N GLU A 62 17.26 -6.15 -26.76
CA GLU A 62 17.83 -5.82 -28.07
C GLU A 62 16.85 -6.11 -29.22
N GLN A 63 16.05 -7.18 -29.12
CA GLN A 63 15.02 -7.49 -30.12
C GLN A 63 13.85 -6.51 -30.13
N LYS A 64 13.64 -5.74 -29.05
CA LYS A 64 12.57 -4.74 -28.92
C LYS A 64 13.02 -3.31 -29.21
N GLY A 65 14.26 -3.10 -29.64
CA GLY A 65 14.77 -1.76 -30.00
C GLY A 65 14.90 -0.78 -28.83
N GLN A 66 14.88 -1.26 -27.58
CA GLN A 66 15.11 -0.43 -26.40
C GLN A 66 16.61 -0.43 -26.05
N SER A 67 17.21 0.75 -25.89
CA SER A 67 18.62 0.84 -25.47
C SER A 67 18.79 0.40 -24.01
N MET A 68 19.91 -0.26 -23.72
CA MET A 68 20.31 -0.65 -22.36
C MET A 68 20.25 0.54 -21.40
N ASP A 69 20.74 1.69 -21.85
CA ASP A 69 20.79 2.92 -21.07
C ASP A 69 19.38 3.38 -20.69
N SER A 70 18.42 3.33 -21.63
CA SER A 70 17.02 3.67 -21.35
C SER A 70 16.41 2.74 -20.30
N PHE A 71 16.68 1.43 -20.39
CA PHE A 71 16.18 0.46 -19.41
C PHE A 71 16.82 0.62 -18.02
N LEU A 72 18.12 0.92 -17.95
CA LEU A 72 18.81 1.18 -16.69
C LEU A 72 18.35 2.50 -16.06
N LEU A 73 18.16 3.55 -16.86
CA LEU A 73 17.63 4.84 -16.42
C LEU A 73 16.21 4.72 -15.86
N MET A 74 15.31 4.05 -16.57
CA MET A 74 13.95 3.78 -16.08
C MET A 74 13.98 3.11 -14.71
N ARG A 75 14.85 2.11 -14.53
CA ARG A 75 15.00 1.46 -13.21
C ARG A 75 15.62 2.36 -12.15
N GLN A 76 16.53 3.26 -12.49
CA GLN A 76 17.03 4.25 -11.52
C GLN A 76 15.91 5.21 -11.08
N GLU A 77 15.07 5.66 -12.01
CA GLU A 77 13.92 6.53 -11.73
C GLU A 77 12.88 5.82 -10.84
N GLU A 78 12.54 4.57 -11.16
CA GLU A 78 11.65 3.74 -10.34
C GLU A 78 12.19 3.57 -8.91
N ARG A 79 13.49 3.30 -8.77
CA ARG A 79 14.14 3.17 -7.46
C ARG A 79 14.07 4.47 -6.67
N ALA A 80 14.41 5.58 -7.31
CA ALA A 80 14.35 6.89 -6.67
C ALA A 80 12.91 7.27 -6.28
N ALA A 81 11.92 6.88 -7.08
CA ALA A 81 10.50 7.09 -6.77
C ALA A 81 10.06 6.26 -5.56
N TYR A 82 10.47 4.98 -5.50
CA TYR A 82 10.23 4.12 -4.36
C TYR A 82 10.86 4.69 -3.08
N ASP A 83 12.14 5.07 -3.12
CA ASP A 83 12.83 5.59 -1.95
C ASP A 83 12.23 6.92 -1.45
N ARG A 84 11.69 7.76 -2.36
CA ARG A 84 10.92 8.96 -1.98
C ARG A 84 9.60 8.61 -1.28
N LEU A 85 8.86 7.63 -1.81
CA LEU A 85 7.62 7.15 -1.21
C LEU A 85 7.88 6.57 0.18
N MET A 86 8.87 5.66 0.30
CA MET A 86 9.22 5.06 1.58
C MET A 86 9.72 6.07 2.60
N ARG A 87 10.48 7.09 2.17
CA ARG A 87 10.88 8.18 3.07
C ARG A 87 9.66 8.91 3.62
N TYR A 88 8.67 9.21 2.79
CA TYR A 88 7.42 9.83 3.24
C TYR A 88 6.66 8.92 4.22
N ILE A 89 6.41 7.66 3.84
CA ILE A 89 5.65 6.70 4.67
C ILE A 89 6.32 6.52 6.03
N LEU A 90 7.64 6.31 6.08
CA LEU A 90 8.34 5.92 7.31
C LEU A 90 8.71 7.10 8.21
N HIS A 91 8.48 8.35 7.77
CA HIS A 91 8.82 9.54 8.54
C HIS A 91 7.61 10.48 8.61
N PRO A 92 6.68 10.25 9.54
CA PRO A 92 5.60 11.18 9.79
C PRO A 92 6.11 12.60 10.06
N GLN A 93 5.44 13.59 9.48
CA GLN A 93 5.88 15.00 9.51
C GLN A 93 5.26 15.79 10.68
N ALA A 94 4.24 15.23 11.32
CA ALA A 94 3.58 15.82 12.47
C ALA A 94 3.83 15.01 13.75
N HIS A 95 3.85 15.72 14.87
CA HIS A 95 3.94 15.11 16.18
C HIS A 95 2.55 14.91 16.76
N CYS A 96 2.40 13.84 17.52
CA CYS A 96 1.28 13.61 18.42
C CYS A 96 1.84 13.32 19.81
N LEU A 97 1.47 14.14 20.78
CA LEU A 97 1.88 14.01 22.18
C LEU A 97 1.03 12.97 22.90
N THR A 98 -0.29 13.05 22.67
CA THR A 98 -1.27 12.17 23.30
C THR A 98 -1.92 11.34 22.19
N MET A 99 -1.35 10.16 21.95
CA MET A 99 -1.82 9.22 20.93
C MET A 99 -2.56 8.06 21.60
N GLU A 100 -3.73 7.72 21.07
CA GLU A 100 -4.47 6.52 21.47
C GLU A 100 -4.46 5.49 20.36
N VAL A 101 -4.18 4.24 20.72
CA VAL A 101 -4.19 3.10 19.80
C VAL A 101 -5.40 2.25 20.16
N LEU A 102 -6.32 2.12 19.19
CA LEU A 102 -7.65 1.56 19.36
C LEU A 102 -7.76 0.25 18.59
N GLY A 103 -8.40 -0.73 19.20
CA GLY A 103 -8.53 -2.07 18.64
C GLY A 103 -7.22 -2.84 18.60
N GLY A 104 -7.18 -3.87 17.77
CA GLY A 104 -6.10 -4.83 17.70
C GLY A 104 -6.40 -6.10 18.46
N LYS A 105 -6.61 -7.20 17.74
CA LYS A 105 -6.56 -8.53 18.34
C LYS A 105 -5.20 -9.17 18.11
N ARG A 106 -4.72 -9.89 19.11
CA ARG A 106 -3.51 -10.68 18.99
C ARG A 106 -3.82 -11.90 18.12
N GLY A 107 -3.39 -11.87 16.86
CA GLY A 107 -3.57 -12.94 15.89
C GLY A 107 -2.89 -14.25 16.31
N ARG A 108 -3.18 -15.34 15.59
CA ARG A 108 -2.65 -16.70 15.87
C ARG A 108 -1.11 -16.78 15.87
N ASN A 109 -0.46 -15.85 15.17
CA ASN A 109 0.98 -15.67 15.07
C ASN A 109 1.57 -14.71 16.13
N LYS A 110 0.78 -14.30 17.14
CA LYS A 110 1.08 -13.30 18.17
C LYS A 110 1.29 -11.87 17.64
N LYS A 111 0.93 -11.57 16.39
CA LYS A 111 1.01 -10.24 15.78
C LYS A 111 -0.32 -9.50 15.95
N PHE A 112 -0.28 -8.18 16.05
CA PHE A 112 -1.47 -7.33 16.15
C PHE A 112 -1.95 -6.96 14.77
N ASP A 113 -3.27 -6.89 14.62
CA ASP A 113 -3.96 -6.60 13.38
C ASP A 113 -5.27 -5.87 13.69
N GLY A 114 -5.63 -4.90 12.84
CA GLY A 114 -6.84 -4.10 12.96
C GLY A 114 -6.76 -2.92 13.95
N ASP A 115 -5.63 -2.68 14.62
CA ASP A 115 -5.49 -1.53 15.51
C ASP A 115 -5.19 -0.24 14.73
N LYS A 116 -5.88 0.86 15.07
CA LYS A 116 -5.67 2.17 14.44
C LYS A 116 -5.31 3.23 15.47
N ALA A 117 -4.48 4.19 15.08
CA ALA A 117 -4.03 5.27 15.95
C ALA A 117 -4.81 6.56 15.70
N ILE A 118 -5.23 7.25 16.76
CA ILE A 118 -5.80 8.60 16.70
C ILE A 118 -4.93 9.55 17.54
N CYS A 119 -5.02 10.86 17.24
CA CYS A 119 -4.25 11.86 17.96
C CYS A 119 -5.16 12.80 18.76
N LEU A 120 -5.06 12.74 20.09
CA LEU A 120 -5.81 13.61 20.98
C LEU A 120 -5.15 14.97 21.16
N GLU A 121 -3.81 15.02 21.19
CA GLU A 121 -3.06 16.28 21.33
C GLU A 121 -1.78 16.25 20.48
N PRO A 122 -1.47 17.30 19.68
CA PRO A 122 -2.26 18.51 19.45
C PRO A 122 -3.39 18.30 18.42
N GLY A 123 -3.81 17.05 18.18
CA GLY A 123 -4.95 16.75 17.31
C GLY A 123 -6.26 17.31 17.85
N PRO A 124 -7.35 17.17 17.09
CA PRO A 124 -8.63 17.79 17.42
C PRO A 124 -9.39 17.04 18.52
N GLY A 125 -8.86 15.90 19.01
CA GLY A 125 -9.60 14.98 19.88
C GLY A 125 -10.85 14.41 19.20
N LEU A 126 -11.78 13.90 20.00
CA LEU A 126 -13.08 13.42 19.53
C LEU A 126 -14.18 14.28 20.16
N SER A 127 -15.21 14.63 19.39
CA SER A 127 -16.35 15.38 19.89
C SER A 127 -17.28 14.53 20.76
N GLU A 128 -18.13 15.16 21.59
CA GLU A 128 -19.06 14.42 22.47
C GLU A 128 -20.11 13.60 21.69
N ASP A 129 -20.49 14.03 20.49
CA ASP A 129 -21.39 13.30 19.58
C ASP A 129 -20.60 12.76 18.37
N CYS A 130 -19.42 12.18 18.64
CA CYS A 130 -18.48 11.76 17.62
C CYS A 130 -19.06 10.69 16.68
N ILE A 131 -18.78 10.84 15.38
CA ILE A 131 -19.17 9.90 14.34
C ILE A 131 -17.92 9.21 13.80
N VAL A 132 -17.95 7.88 13.81
CA VAL A 132 -16.86 7.03 13.31
C VAL A 132 -17.37 6.21 12.14
N TYR A 133 -16.70 6.28 11.00
CA TYR A 133 -16.94 5.40 9.86
C TYR A 133 -15.79 4.41 9.74
N SER A 134 -16.11 3.12 9.74
CA SER A 134 -15.15 2.01 9.75
C SER A 134 -15.40 1.10 8.56
N PHE A 135 -14.58 1.21 7.51
CA PHE A 135 -14.71 0.40 6.29
C PHE A 135 -13.73 -0.78 6.30
N GLY A 136 -14.24 -1.95 5.91
CA GLY A 136 -13.50 -3.21 5.79
C GLY A 136 -13.10 -3.79 7.14
N ILE A 137 -14.10 -4.15 7.94
CA ILE A 137 -13.88 -4.65 9.29
C ILE A 137 -13.46 -6.13 9.32
N ALA A 138 -13.81 -6.93 8.32
CA ALA A 138 -13.43 -8.33 8.15
C ALA A 138 -13.65 -9.24 9.39
N ASN A 139 -14.76 -9.04 10.12
CA ASN A 139 -15.06 -9.68 11.43
C ASN A 139 -14.11 -9.30 12.59
N GLU A 140 -13.27 -8.29 12.41
CA GLU A 140 -12.42 -7.72 13.45
C GLU A 140 -13.07 -6.45 14.02
N TRP A 141 -13.90 -6.63 15.04
CA TRP A 141 -14.70 -5.57 15.65
C TRP A 141 -13.96 -4.76 16.72
N SER A 142 -12.70 -5.08 17.05
CA SER A 142 -12.09 -4.54 18.27
C SER A 142 -11.82 -3.05 18.21
N PHE A 143 -11.52 -2.51 17.01
CA PHE A 143 -11.42 -1.06 16.81
C PHE A 143 -12.77 -0.39 17.09
N ASP A 144 -13.81 -0.87 16.41
CA ASP A 144 -15.18 -0.36 16.47
C ASP A 144 -15.76 -0.40 17.88
N GLU A 145 -15.52 -1.49 18.61
CA GLU A 145 -15.92 -1.67 20.01
C GLU A 145 -15.11 -0.74 20.93
N SER A 146 -13.78 -0.73 20.81
CA SER A 146 -12.93 0.06 21.72
C SER A 146 -13.14 1.57 21.62
N ILE A 147 -13.36 2.12 20.41
CA ILE A 147 -13.61 3.55 20.24
C ILE A 147 -14.98 3.95 20.80
N HIS A 148 -15.98 3.07 20.67
CA HIS A 148 -17.28 3.27 21.30
C HIS A 148 -17.19 3.20 22.82
N GLU A 149 -16.54 2.18 23.37
CA GLU A 149 -16.43 1.97 24.82
C GLU A 149 -15.66 3.08 25.53
N MET A 150 -14.59 3.59 24.92
CA MET A 150 -13.73 4.60 25.55
C MET A 150 -14.20 6.04 25.35
N PHE A 151 -14.85 6.34 24.21
CA PHE A 151 -15.22 7.72 23.86
C PHE A 151 -16.72 7.93 23.66
N GLY A 152 -17.53 6.87 23.66
CA GLY A 152 -18.97 6.97 23.46
C GLY A 152 -19.40 7.27 22.02
N CYS A 153 -18.50 7.14 21.03
CA CYS A 153 -18.81 7.48 19.65
C CYS A 153 -19.91 6.61 19.03
N LYS A 154 -20.65 7.19 18.09
CA LYS A 154 -21.55 6.44 17.19
C LYS A 154 -20.73 5.87 16.04
N VAL A 155 -20.69 4.54 15.95
CA VAL A 155 -19.86 3.83 14.98
C VAL A 155 -20.72 3.24 13.88
N PHE A 156 -20.33 3.48 12.64
CA PHE A 156 -20.95 2.96 11.44
C PHE A 156 -19.90 2.11 10.73
N SER A 157 -20.10 0.79 10.80
CA SER A 157 -19.19 -0.22 10.29
C SER A 157 -19.70 -0.75 8.94
N PHE A 158 -18.81 -0.93 7.98
CA PHE A 158 -19.18 -1.25 6.60
C PHE A 158 -18.29 -2.36 6.05
N ASP A 159 -18.89 -3.47 5.62
CA ASP A 159 -18.13 -4.53 4.95
C ASP A 159 -19.04 -5.42 4.09
N PRO A 160 -18.91 -5.39 2.77
CA PRO A 160 -19.73 -6.22 1.89
C PRO A 160 -19.25 -7.69 1.80
N SER A 161 -18.04 -7.99 2.29
CA SER A 161 -17.42 -9.32 2.19
C SER A 161 -17.89 -10.30 3.27
N MET A 162 -18.42 -9.79 4.39
CA MET A 162 -18.80 -10.58 5.56
C MET A 162 -20.04 -11.45 5.35
N GLY A 163 -20.84 -11.18 4.30
CA GLY A 163 -22.06 -11.94 4.01
C GLY A 163 -23.14 -11.82 5.10
N MET A 164 -23.08 -10.78 5.93
CA MET A 164 -24.06 -10.46 6.97
C MET A 164 -25.07 -9.43 6.44
N GLU A 165 -26.29 -9.40 6.96
CA GLU A 165 -27.21 -8.28 6.67
C GLU A 165 -26.91 -7.07 7.55
N ASP A 166 -27.45 -5.91 7.18
CA ASP A 166 -27.42 -4.71 8.03
C ASP A 166 -28.01 -5.04 9.41
N HIS A 167 -27.27 -4.74 10.48
CA HIS A 167 -27.71 -5.05 11.83
C HIS A 167 -27.06 -4.14 12.86
N ARG A 168 -27.70 -4.04 14.03
CA ARG A 168 -27.08 -3.45 15.21
C ARG A 168 -26.11 -4.48 15.82
N HIS A 169 -24.82 -4.23 15.72
CA HIS A 169 -23.78 -5.07 16.32
C HIS A 169 -23.79 -4.93 17.86
N GLY A 170 -23.92 -3.68 18.33
CA GLY A 170 -23.94 -3.35 19.75
C GLY A 170 -24.65 -2.03 20.02
N ASP A 171 -24.67 -1.58 21.28
CA ASP A 171 -25.13 -0.22 21.53
C ASP A 171 -24.18 0.78 20.86
N GLY A 172 -24.73 1.82 20.25
CA GLY A 172 -23.94 2.81 19.49
C GLY A 172 -23.21 2.32 18.22
N ILE A 173 -23.26 1.02 17.87
CA ILE A 173 -22.54 0.44 16.72
C ILE A 173 -23.53 -0.18 15.73
N MET A 174 -23.56 0.35 14.50
CA MET A 174 -24.38 -0.14 13.41
C MET A 174 -23.51 -0.71 12.29
N PHE A 175 -23.85 -1.91 11.82
CA PHE A 175 -23.20 -2.53 10.68
C PHE A 175 -24.06 -2.42 9.41
N PHE A 176 -23.37 -2.21 8.27
CA PHE A 176 -23.96 -2.19 6.95
C PHE A 176 -23.23 -3.12 5.99
N ASN A 177 -23.99 -3.93 5.26
CA ASN A 177 -23.52 -4.74 4.15
C ASN A 177 -23.40 -3.90 2.87
N MET A 178 -22.43 -2.99 2.89
CA MET A 178 -22.04 -2.22 1.72
C MET A 178 -20.56 -1.86 1.78
N GLY A 179 -19.94 -1.67 0.62
CA GLY A 179 -18.58 -1.17 0.49
C GLY A 179 -18.56 0.29 0.05
N ILE A 180 -17.39 0.91 0.19
CA ILE A 180 -17.09 2.25 -0.33
C ILE A 180 -16.36 2.15 -1.67
N GLY A 181 -16.71 3.00 -2.63
CA GLY A 181 -16.14 3.00 -3.98
C GLY A 181 -16.20 4.37 -4.66
N GLU A 182 -15.69 4.44 -5.90
CA GLU A 182 -15.74 5.66 -6.74
C GLU A 182 -17.10 5.87 -7.44
N PHE A 183 -18.02 4.91 -7.30
CA PHE A 183 -19.38 4.98 -7.86
C PHE A 183 -20.39 4.23 -6.99
N ASP A 184 -21.67 4.56 -7.18
CA ASP A 184 -22.80 3.83 -6.60
C ASP A 184 -23.21 2.70 -7.54
N GLY A 185 -23.24 1.46 -7.06
CA GLY A 185 -23.62 0.34 -7.90
C GLY A 185 -23.25 -1.02 -7.31
N LYS A 186 -23.44 -2.08 -8.11
CA LYS A 186 -23.08 -3.44 -7.72
C LYS A 186 -21.82 -3.87 -8.44
N ILE A 187 -20.91 -4.51 -7.72
CA ILE A 187 -19.74 -5.18 -8.29
C ILE A 187 -19.76 -6.66 -7.94
N THR A 188 -19.06 -7.48 -8.71
CA THR A 188 -18.88 -8.91 -8.39
C THR A 188 -17.43 -9.16 -8.01
N VAL A 189 -17.20 -9.56 -6.75
CA VAL A 189 -15.88 -9.89 -6.21
C VAL A 189 -15.91 -11.33 -5.74
N THR A 190 -15.02 -12.17 -6.27
CA THR A 190 -14.91 -13.60 -5.89
C THR A 190 -16.24 -14.39 -5.93
N GLY A 191 -17.15 -14.00 -6.82
CA GLY A 191 -18.47 -14.64 -6.97
C GLY A 191 -19.56 -14.12 -6.03
N GLN A 192 -19.23 -13.18 -5.13
CA GLN A 192 -20.19 -12.44 -4.32
C GLN A 192 -20.54 -11.11 -5.00
N THR A 193 -21.80 -10.68 -4.88
CA THR A 193 -22.23 -9.36 -5.36
C THR A 193 -22.18 -8.38 -4.21
N TRP A 194 -21.35 -7.35 -4.32
CA TRP A 194 -21.18 -6.31 -3.32
C TRP A 194 -21.92 -5.05 -3.74
N ASN A 195 -22.60 -4.42 -2.79
CA ASN A 195 -23.23 -3.12 -2.98
C ASN A 195 -22.21 -2.03 -2.63
N MET A 196 -21.81 -1.23 -3.60
CA MET A 196 -20.83 -0.17 -3.46
C MET A 196 -21.51 1.19 -3.45
N ARG A 197 -21.01 2.10 -2.62
CA ARG A 197 -21.43 3.50 -2.60
C ARG A 197 -20.26 4.44 -2.51
N THR A 198 -20.41 5.61 -3.13
CA THR A 198 -19.53 6.75 -2.93
C THR A 198 -19.65 7.30 -1.51
N PHE A 199 -18.58 7.93 -1.03
CA PHE A 199 -18.57 8.51 0.32
C PHE A 199 -19.68 9.54 0.51
N ASP A 200 -19.94 10.40 -0.49
CA ASP A 200 -21.02 11.39 -0.42
C ASP A 200 -22.42 10.76 -0.38
N SER A 201 -22.64 9.66 -1.10
CA SER A 201 -23.90 8.91 -1.02
C SER A 201 -24.11 8.30 0.36
N ILE A 202 -23.06 7.78 1.00
CA ILE A 202 -23.13 7.22 2.36
C ILE A 202 -23.45 8.33 3.37
N LEU A 203 -22.74 9.47 3.28
CA LEU A 203 -23.02 10.65 4.12
C LEU A 203 -24.48 11.11 3.99
N LYS A 204 -25.02 11.18 2.76
CA LYS A 204 -26.43 11.55 2.53
C LYS A 204 -27.40 10.51 3.08
N GLN A 205 -27.14 9.23 2.82
CA GLN A 205 -27.99 8.12 3.26
C GLN A 205 -28.12 8.06 4.78
N LEU A 206 -27.03 8.33 5.50
CA LEU A 206 -27.00 8.30 6.96
C LEU A 206 -27.34 9.66 7.60
N GLY A 207 -27.63 10.70 6.80
CA GLY A 207 -27.98 12.03 7.30
C GLY A 207 -26.79 12.83 7.86
N HIS A 208 -25.56 12.48 7.48
CA HIS A 208 -24.32 13.08 7.95
C HIS A 208 -23.68 14.05 6.95
N TRP A 209 -24.37 14.45 5.88
CA TRP A 209 -23.84 15.35 4.84
C TRP A 209 -23.25 16.67 5.39
N ASN A 210 -23.86 17.24 6.43
CA ASN A 210 -23.41 18.48 7.08
C ASN A 210 -22.74 18.22 8.45
N ARG A 211 -22.27 16.99 8.69
CA ARG A 211 -21.61 16.61 9.94
C ARG A 211 -20.13 16.38 9.67
N THR A 212 -19.31 16.70 10.66
CA THR A 212 -17.91 16.25 10.69
C THR A 212 -17.89 14.77 11.05
N ILE A 213 -17.06 14.02 10.34
CA ILE A 213 -16.71 12.63 10.67
C ILE A 213 -15.44 12.69 11.50
N ASP A 214 -15.54 12.32 12.78
CA ASP A 214 -14.42 12.42 13.72
C ASP A 214 -13.30 11.44 13.35
N VAL A 215 -13.67 10.23 12.91
CA VAL A 215 -12.71 9.23 12.43
C VAL A 215 -13.25 8.53 11.18
N LEU A 216 -12.45 8.55 10.12
CA LEU A 216 -12.63 7.74 8.92
C LEU A 216 -11.54 6.67 8.89
N LYS A 217 -11.91 5.42 9.13
CA LYS A 217 -11.05 4.24 8.96
C LYS A 217 -11.28 3.63 7.57
N LEU A 218 -10.20 3.47 6.81
CA LEU A 218 -10.19 2.82 5.50
C LEU A 218 -9.20 1.65 5.50
N ASP A 219 -9.73 0.44 5.47
CA ASP A 219 -8.96 -0.79 5.37
C ASP A 219 -9.66 -1.71 4.37
N ILE A 220 -9.48 -1.43 3.07
CA ILE A 220 -10.35 -1.94 2.01
C ILE A 220 -9.57 -2.68 0.93
N GLU A 221 -8.49 -3.35 1.34
CA GLU A 221 -7.76 -4.36 0.57
C GLU A 221 -7.27 -3.85 -0.80
N GLY A 222 -6.71 -2.64 -0.84
CA GLY A 222 -6.10 -2.05 -2.04
C GLY A 222 -7.00 -1.09 -2.83
N ALA A 223 -8.29 -1.00 -2.48
CA ALA A 223 -9.20 -0.04 -3.08
C ALA A 223 -9.03 1.39 -2.52
N GLU A 224 -8.10 1.59 -1.56
CA GLU A 224 -7.92 2.88 -0.88
C GLU A 224 -7.60 4.00 -1.87
N TYR A 225 -6.77 3.72 -2.88
CA TYR A 225 -6.30 4.75 -3.82
C TYR A 225 -7.42 5.35 -4.66
N VAL A 226 -8.30 4.50 -5.22
CA VAL A 226 -9.41 4.98 -6.07
C VAL A 226 -10.48 5.69 -5.25
N VAL A 227 -10.78 5.17 -4.05
CA VAL A 227 -11.69 5.81 -3.09
C VAL A 227 -11.14 7.16 -2.65
N LEU A 228 -9.85 7.23 -2.30
CA LEU A 228 -9.21 8.46 -1.86
C LEU A 228 -9.14 9.51 -2.98
N GLU A 229 -8.93 9.10 -4.24
CA GLU A 229 -8.99 10.00 -5.40
C GLU A 229 -10.38 10.64 -5.55
N ASP A 230 -11.46 9.88 -5.38
CA ASP A 230 -12.85 10.38 -5.42
C ASP A 230 -13.15 11.33 -4.24
N ILE A 231 -12.83 10.92 -3.00
CA ILE A 231 -13.08 11.71 -1.79
C ILE A 231 -12.34 13.05 -1.86
N LEU A 232 -11.06 13.05 -2.27
CA LEU A 232 -10.26 14.28 -2.44
C LEU A 232 -10.82 15.14 -3.58
N GLY A 233 -11.14 14.53 -4.73
CA GLY A 233 -11.70 15.24 -5.89
C GLY A 233 -13.01 15.99 -5.58
N LYS A 234 -13.79 15.48 -4.62
CA LYS A 234 -15.02 16.10 -4.12
C LYS A 234 -14.82 16.99 -2.89
N GLY A 235 -13.60 17.11 -2.37
CA GLY A 235 -13.28 17.91 -1.18
C GLY A 235 -13.88 17.36 0.12
N LEU A 236 -14.28 16.09 0.17
CA LEU A 236 -15.03 15.51 1.30
C LEU A 236 -14.13 15.26 2.52
N LEU A 237 -12.82 15.11 2.34
CA LEU A 237 -11.88 15.00 3.46
C LEU A 237 -11.83 16.27 4.33
N ASN A 238 -12.31 17.41 3.83
CA ASN A 238 -12.37 18.67 4.60
C ASN A 238 -13.27 18.55 5.84
N HIS A 239 -14.19 17.59 5.86
CA HIS A 239 -15.09 17.30 6.97
C HIS A 239 -14.67 16.06 7.77
N VAL A 240 -13.41 15.63 7.66
CA VAL A 240 -12.84 14.52 8.42
C VAL A 240 -11.78 15.06 9.39
N ASN A 241 -11.85 14.67 10.66
CA ASN A 241 -10.87 15.05 11.68
C ASN A 241 -9.70 14.08 11.76
N HIS A 242 -9.97 12.77 11.72
CA HIS A 242 -8.94 11.73 11.68
C HIS A 242 -9.15 10.82 10.48
N LEU A 243 -8.07 10.58 9.76
CA LEU A 243 -8.02 9.56 8.71
C LEU A 243 -7.07 8.45 9.18
N CYS A 244 -7.59 7.25 9.31
CA CYS A 244 -6.82 6.04 9.62
C CYS A 244 -6.90 5.14 8.39
N MET A 245 -5.78 4.79 7.77
CA MET A 245 -5.79 4.03 6.53
C MET A 245 -4.70 2.96 6.53
N GLU A 246 -5.07 1.74 6.18
CA GLU A 246 -4.10 0.73 5.79
C GLU A 246 -3.77 0.92 4.31
N ILE A 247 -2.51 1.25 4.01
CA ILE A 247 -2.07 1.33 2.61
C ILE A 247 -1.47 0.00 2.16
N HIS A 248 -1.97 -0.50 1.03
CA HIS A 248 -1.49 -1.69 0.35
C HIS A 248 -0.57 -1.27 -0.79
N LEU A 249 0.76 -1.36 -0.65
CA LEU A 249 1.68 -0.96 -1.72
C LEU A 249 1.38 -1.75 -3.00
N PRO A 250 1.23 -1.08 -4.15
CA PRO A 250 0.83 -1.76 -5.39
C PRO A 250 1.89 -2.74 -5.88
N ASP A 251 1.44 -3.82 -6.52
CA ASP A 251 2.33 -4.81 -7.16
C ASP A 251 3.06 -4.29 -8.42
N ASN A 252 2.76 -3.06 -8.82
CA ASN A 252 3.36 -2.35 -9.95
C ASN A 252 4.04 -1.06 -9.48
N PRO A 253 5.08 -0.57 -10.17
CA PRO A 253 5.91 0.56 -9.72
C PRO A 253 5.22 1.94 -9.85
N TYR A 254 4.00 2.09 -9.38
CA TYR A 254 3.23 3.34 -9.37
C TYR A 254 3.59 4.27 -8.20
N TRP A 255 4.84 4.22 -7.74
CA TRP A 255 5.32 4.90 -6.53
C TRP A 255 5.08 6.40 -6.54
N THR A 256 5.31 7.04 -7.68
CA THR A 256 5.08 8.49 -7.85
C THR A 256 3.60 8.86 -7.73
N ARG A 257 2.70 8.01 -8.23
CA ARG A 257 1.25 8.25 -8.14
C ARG A 257 0.80 8.14 -6.68
N VAL A 258 1.22 7.08 -5.98
CA VAL A 258 0.90 6.87 -4.57
C VAL A 258 1.42 8.03 -3.73
N LEU A 259 2.70 8.41 -3.88
CA LEU A 259 3.28 9.53 -3.14
C LEU A 259 2.52 10.84 -3.40
N ARG A 260 2.16 11.11 -4.66
CA ARG A 260 1.38 12.30 -5.00
C ARG A 260 0.02 12.28 -4.30
N LEU A 261 -0.68 11.15 -4.34
CA LEU A 261 -1.99 11.02 -3.72
C LEU A 261 -1.93 11.21 -2.20
N LEU A 262 -0.96 10.60 -1.52
CA LEU A 262 -0.79 10.77 -0.08
C LEU A 262 -0.47 12.23 0.30
N ARG A 263 0.35 12.92 -0.50
CA ARG A 263 0.62 14.36 -0.28
C ARG A 263 -0.61 15.24 -0.45
N ARG A 264 -1.53 14.89 -1.36
CA ARG A 264 -2.80 15.63 -1.54
C ARG A 264 -3.67 15.60 -0.28
N ILE A 265 -3.57 14.55 0.55
CA ILE A 265 -4.25 14.51 1.86
C ILE A 265 -3.83 15.71 2.72
N GLU A 266 -2.54 16.04 2.71
CA GLU A 266 -2.00 17.15 3.49
C GLU A 266 -2.22 18.50 2.80
N GLU A 267 -1.93 18.57 1.49
CA GLU A 267 -1.95 19.80 0.70
C GLU A 267 -3.37 20.30 0.40
N GLU A 268 -4.32 19.39 0.12
CA GLU A 268 -5.69 19.75 -0.28
C GLU A 268 -6.68 19.68 0.88
N ALA A 269 -6.55 18.68 1.77
CA ALA A 269 -7.50 18.49 2.88
C ALA A 269 -7.02 19.06 4.23
N GLY A 270 -5.76 19.50 4.33
CA GLY A 270 -5.19 20.09 5.56
C GLY A 270 -4.98 19.10 6.71
N LEU A 271 -4.96 17.80 6.41
CA LEU A 271 -4.65 16.75 7.37
C LEU A 271 -3.12 16.62 7.55
N ARG A 272 -2.66 16.10 8.68
CA ARG A 272 -1.23 15.98 8.99
C ARG A 272 -0.86 14.55 9.34
N HIS A 273 0.10 13.98 8.60
CA HIS A 273 0.60 12.63 8.83
C HIS A 273 1.41 12.55 10.12
N PHE A 274 0.95 11.78 11.11
CA PHE A 274 1.58 11.72 12.43
C PHE A 274 2.01 10.32 12.87
N SER A 275 1.49 9.26 12.23
CA SER A 275 1.82 7.89 12.61
C SER A 275 1.90 6.98 11.38
N THR A 276 2.88 6.07 11.42
CA THR A 276 3.00 4.94 10.52
C THR A 276 3.47 3.74 11.32
N ARG A 277 2.80 2.61 11.16
CA ARG A 277 3.19 1.33 11.76
C ARG A 277 3.14 0.24 10.71
N ASN A 278 4.02 -0.75 10.82
CA ASN A 278 4.03 -1.87 9.89
C ASN A 278 2.87 -2.83 10.23
N ASN A 279 2.04 -3.19 9.25
CA ASN A 279 1.15 -4.34 9.42
C ASN A 279 1.96 -5.63 9.30
N THR A 280 2.40 -6.18 10.43
CA THR A 280 3.33 -7.32 10.42
C THR A 280 2.67 -8.66 10.08
N GLN A 281 1.36 -8.73 9.86
CA GLN A 281 0.65 -9.98 9.58
C GLN A 281 1.21 -10.70 8.37
N MET A 282 1.43 -9.93 7.30
CA MET A 282 2.02 -10.43 6.07
C MET A 282 3.56 -10.42 6.15
N PRO A 283 4.23 -11.49 5.69
CA PRO A 283 5.69 -11.47 5.60
C PRO A 283 6.15 -10.44 4.54
N PRO A 284 7.41 -9.98 4.60
CA PRO A 284 7.97 -9.10 3.58
C PRO A 284 7.78 -9.68 2.16
N MET A 285 7.32 -8.83 1.26
CA MET A 285 6.99 -9.16 -0.13
C MET A 285 8.03 -8.57 -1.08
N ARG A 286 8.12 -9.14 -2.29
CA ARG A 286 9.08 -8.67 -3.30
C ARG A 286 8.70 -7.28 -3.77
N VAL A 287 9.62 -6.32 -3.67
CA VAL A 287 9.39 -4.95 -4.14
C VAL A 287 9.39 -4.89 -5.68
N PRO A 288 8.31 -4.44 -6.33
CA PRO A 288 8.26 -4.27 -7.79
C PRO A 288 9.34 -3.31 -8.29
N GLY A 289 9.99 -3.66 -9.41
CA GLY A 289 11.11 -2.89 -9.97
C GLY A 289 12.50 -3.23 -9.37
N PHE A 290 12.56 -4.01 -8.28
CA PHE A 290 13.81 -4.41 -7.64
C PHE A 290 14.11 -5.91 -7.82
N TYR A 291 15.40 -6.24 -7.88
CA TYR A 291 15.85 -7.63 -7.86
C TYR A 291 16.14 -8.05 -6.42
N ALA A 292 15.54 -9.15 -5.97
CA ALA A 292 15.77 -9.76 -4.65
C ALA A 292 15.62 -8.81 -3.43
N ARG A 293 14.86 -7.72 -3.57
CA ARG A 293 14.48 -6.83 -2.46
C ARG A 293 13.13 -7.28 -1.93
N TYR A 294 13.06 -7.53 -0.62
CA TYR A 294 11.84 -7.92 0.08
C TYR A 294 11.60 -6.98 1.25
N GLU A 295 10.44 -6.32 1.27
CA GLU A 295 10.09 -5.34 2.29
C GLU A 295 8.62 -5.43 2.70
N GLN A 296 8.26 -4.70 3.75
CA GLN A 296 6.88 -4.55 4.17
C GLN A 296 6.07 -3.80 3.10
N HIS A 297 4.89 -4.31 2.76
CA HIS A 297 4.01 -3.70 1.75
C HIS A 297 2.75 -3.08 2.34
N PHE A 298 2.46 -3.38 3.60
CA PHE A 298 1.23 -2.94 4.28
C PHE A 298 1.59 -2.05 5.46
N PHE A 299 1.04 -0.84 5.50
CA PHE A 299 1.32 0.14 6.54
C PHE A 299 0.04 0.75 7.08
N GLU A 300 -0.06 0.74 8.40
CA GLU A 300 -1.08 1.43 9.17
C GLU A 300 -0.69 2.88 9.33
N MET A 301 -1.34 3.77 8.59
CA MET A 301 -1.04 5.19 8.57
C MET A 301 -2.18 6.01 9.16
N ALA A 302 -1.84 7.09 9.87
CA ALA A 302 -2.83 7.97 10.47
C ALA A 302 -2.51 9.45 10.27
N TRP A 303 -3.55 10.22 10.02
CA TRP A 303 -3.55 11.67 9.89
C TRP A 303 -4.58 12.30 10.83
N TYR A 304 -4.30 13.52 11.31
CA TYR A 304 -5.27 14.34 12.03
C TYR A 304 -5.39 15.74 11.43
N ARG A 305 -6.53 16.41 11.65
CA ARG A 305 -6.77 17.81 11.30
C ARG A 305 -6.22 18.72 12.38
N HIS A 306 -5.34 19.64 12.02
CA HIS A 306 -4.82 20.63 12.97
C HIS A 306 -5.85 21.73 13.27
#